data_AF-A0A7L4XWS6-F1
#
_entry.id   AF-A0A7L4XWS6-F1
#
_cell.length_a   1.000
_cell.length_b   1.000
_cell.length_c   1.000
_cell.angle_alpha   90.00
_cell.angle_beta   90.00
_cell.angle_gamma   90.00
#
_symmetry.space_group_name_H-M   'P 1'
#
loop_
_entity.id
_entity.type
_entity.pdbx_description
1 polymer ?
#
loop_
_entity_poly.entity_id
_entity_poly.type
_entity_poly.pdbx_seq_one_letter_code
_entity_poly.pdbx_strand_id
1 'polypeptide(L)'
;MGAGGPDRGLDAAGGGPGAAAEQVRGKPVGVRAVAEVLRGGGPVPGGRRGDPGVGGVVRRPAGLRDALRRREIWVPGANRWRNPEDDLPPDFEDNRDVHYDAIRRPQDPEKFIEALQKRLREALTRFDTALELGTTGGVDIVRKQGEPWIKVSPLGKQEEPENLVALKAEIERRWGTIDLIDILKEADFATGFTGEFTSVATREAVPKAVLRRRLLLVLFALGTNMGIKRVAVTGKHGESEAVLRRVRHLFVNRTNLRASLVRLVNATFAARDARGGARAPRARATPRSSAPGPATS
;
A
#
# COMPACT_ATOMS: atom_id res chain seq x y z
N MET A 1 -1.69 -45.21 -58.72
CA MET A 1 -2.47 -44.18 -59.44
C MET A 1 -1.97 -42.85 -58.90
N GLY A 2 -0.93 -42.27 -59.50
CA GLY A 2 -1.00 -41.42 -60.70
C GLY A 2 -0.75 -40.00 -60.20
N ALA A 3 0.48 -39.48 -60.23
CA ALA A 3 1.27 -39.00 -61.37
C ALA A 3 1.34 -37.46 -61.31
N GLY A 4 2.56 -36.92 -61.29
CA GLY A 4 2.82 -35.48 -61.31
C GLY A 4 4.23 -35.11 -60.84
N GLY A 5 5.25 -35.53 -61.60
CA GLY A 5 6.52 -34.79 -61.70
C GLY A 5 6.67 -34.26 -63.14
N PRO A 6 7.81 -33.68 -63.56
CA PRO A 6 8.99 -33.27 -62.77
C PRO A 6 9.60 -31.92 -63.23
N ASP A 7 10.71 -31.57 -62.56
CA ASP A 7 12.00 -31.13 -63.14
C ASP A 7 12.42 -29.63 -63.18
N ARG A 8 13.64 -29.45 -62.61
CA ARG A 8 14.72 -28.46 -62.86
C ARG A 8 14.57 -27.06 -62.27
N GLY A 9 15.56 -26.46 -61.60
CA GLY A 9 16.98 -26.79 -61.41
C GLY A 9 17.80 -25.49 -61.35
N LEU A 10 18.97 -25.55 -60.68
CA LEU A 10 20.13 -24.63 -60.78
C LEU A 10 19.97 -23.25 -60.11
N ASP A 11 20.94 -22.59 -59.48
CA ASP A 11 22.29 -22.92 -58.98
C ASP A 11 22.83 -21.67 -58.25
N ALA A 12 23.65 -21.94 -57.22
CA ALA A 12 24.92 -21.28 -56.90
C ALA A 12 25.03 -19.87 -56.26
N ALA A 13 26.09 -19.81 -55.41
CA ALA A 13 26.85 -18.70 -54.81
C ALA A 13 26.21 -18.00 -53.58
N GLY A 14 26.83 -17.90 -52.40
CA GLY A 14 28.16 -18.28 -51.91
C GLY A 14 28.62 -17.28 -50.84
N GLY A 15 29.30 -17.77 -49.81
CA GLY A 15 30.19 -16.99 -48.91
C GLY A 15 29.60 -16.48 -47.60
N GLY A 16 30.06 -17.05 -46.47
CA GLY A 16 30.06 -16.38 -45.16
C GLY A 16 31.03 -15.17 -45.12
N PRO A 17 31.16 -14.48 -43.98
CA PRO A 17 31.84 -15.09 -42.83
C PRO A 17 31.21 -14.77 -41.46
N GLY A 18 31.57 -15.55 -40.45
CA GLY A 18 31.22 -15.28 -39.07
C GLY A 18 31.92 -14.03 -38.51
N ALA A 19 31.24 -13.35 -37.59
CA ALA A 19 31.86 -12.45 -36.63
C ALA A 19 30.99 -12.34 -35.37
N ALA A 20 31.55 -12.85 -34.27
CA ALA A 20 31.43 -12.34 -32.92
C ALA A 20 30.02 -11.98 -32.38
N ALA A 21 29.38 -12.94 -31.70
CA ALA A 21 28.52 -12.61 -30.58
C ALA A 21 29.42 -12.09 -29.45
N GLU A 22 29.60 -10.77 -29.41
CA GLU A 22 30.40 -10.08 -28.40
C GLU A 22 29.73 -10.23 -27.03
N GLN A 23 30.31 -11.12 -26.24
CA GLN A 23 29.94 -11.37 -24.85
C GLN A 23 30.42 -10.20 -23.98
N VAL A 24 29.70 -9.07 -24.00
CA VAL A 24 29.96 -7.94 -23.10
C VAL A 24 29.24 -8.15 -21.77
N ARG A 25 29.90 -8.97 -20.93
CA ARG A 25 30.29 -8.64 -19.56
C ARG A 25 29.33 -7.74 -18.74
N GLY A 26 28.47 -8.38 -17.95
CA GLY A 26 27.85 -7.76 -16.76
C GLY A 26 27.11 -8.80 -15.92
N LYS A 27 27.77 -9.44 -14.95
CA LYS A 27 27.05 -10.24 -13.94
C LYS A 27 26.13 -9.30 -13.13
N PRO A 28 24.88 -9.68 -12.81
CA PRO A 28 23.97 -8.80 -12.07
C PRO A 28 24.63 -8.37 -10.76
N VAL A 29 24.75 -7.05 -10.58
CA VAL A 29 25.45 -6.40 -9.45
C VAL A 29 24.93 -6.91 -8.10
N GLY A 30 23.63 -7.26 -8.02
CA GLY A 30 23.00 -7.81 -6.82
C GLY A 30 23.55 -9.16 -6.34
N VAL A 31 23.96 -10.05 -7.27
CA VAL A 31 24.53 -11.37 -6.89
C VAL A 31 25.96 -11.22 -6.39
N ARG A 32 26.70 -10.26 -6.94
CA ARG A 32 28.07 -9.95 -6.49
C ARG A 32 28.06 -9.30 -5.11
N ALA A 33 27.15 -8.36 -4.85
CA ALA A 33 27.05 -7.68 -3.55
C ALA A 33 26.78 -8.65 -2.38
N VAL A 34 25.84 -9.60 -2.55
CA VAL A 34 25.58 -10.64 -1.53
C VAL A 34 26.83 -11.49 -1.30
N ALA A 35 27.53 -11.88 -2.37
CA ALA A 35 28.70 -12.74 -2.26
C ALA A 35 29.99 -12.00 -1.81
N GLU A 36 30.07 -10.68 -1.97
CA GLU A 36 31.22 -9.83 -1.56
C GLU A 36 31.07 -9.40 -0.09
N VAL A 37 29.84 -9.15 0.37
CA VAL A 37 29.52 -8.96 1.79
C VAL A 37 29.77 -10.24 2.60
N LEU A 38 29.58 -11.42 2.00
CA LEU A 38 29.83 -12.71 2.65
C LEU A 38 31.29 -13.21 2.54
N ARG A 39 32.11 -12.70 1.60
CA ARG A 39 33.51 -13.15 1.37
C ARG A 39 34.61 -12.26 1.96
N GLY A 40 34.25 -11.20 2.70
CA GLY A 40 35.21 -10.34 3.39
C GLY A 40 35.85 -11.01 4.61
N GLY A 41 36.62 -12.08 4.39
CA GLY A 41 37.40 -12.79 5.41
C GLY A 41 38.53 -13.57 4.73
N GLY A 42 39.68 -12.91 4.55
CA GLY A 42 40.91 -13.54 4.05
C GLY A 42 42.12 -13.05 4.86
N PRO A 43 43.09 -13.92 5.19
CA PRO A 43 44.15 -13.63 6.16
C PRO A 43 45.27 -12.76 5.57
N VAL A 44 45.86 -11.91 6.40
CA VAL A 44 47.05 -11.10 6.07
C VAL A 44 48.31 -11.96 6.25
N PRO A 45 49.21 -12.13 5.26
CA PRO A 45 50.49 -12.79 5.47
C PRO A 45 51.55 -11.77 5.89
N GLY A 46 52.17 -11.99 7.05
CA GLY A 46 53.40 -11.29 7.47
C GLY A 46 53.22 -10.34 8.65
N GLY A 47 53.46 -10.84 9.86
CA GLY A 47 53.57 -10.04 11.08
C GLY A 47 53.98 -10.90 12.26
N ARG A 48 55.15 -10.64 12.84
CA ARG A 48 55.78 -11.45 13.90
C ARG A 48 54.95 -11.45 15.19
N ARG A 49 55.08 -12.53 15.95
CA ARG A 49 54.44 -12.77 17.26
C ARG A 49 54.79 -11.66 18.26
N GLY A 50 53.76 -11.11 18.89
CA GLY A 50 53.87 -10.36 20.14
C GLY A 50 53.09 -9.06 20.16
N ASP A 51 51.76 -9.11 20.34
CA ASP A 51 50.99 -8.06 21.03
C ASP A 51 49.59 -8.58 21.43
N PRO A 52 49.09 -8.37 22.66
CA PRO A 52 47.76 -8.77 23.05
C PRO A 52 46.77 -7.62 22.83
N GLY A 53 46.09 -7.64 21.68
CA GLY A 53 44.87 -6.86 21.50
C GLY A 53 44.63 -6.36 20.10
N VAL A 54 43.82 -7.08 19.31
CA VAL A 54 42.82 -6.49 18.41
C VAL A 54 41.70 -7.52 18.24
N GLY A 55 40.50 -7.16 18.69
CA GLY A 55 39.29 -7.95 18.48
C GLY A 55 38.99 -8.11 17.00
N GLY A 56 38.66 -9.34 16.60
CA GLY A 56 38.14 -9.63 15.27
C GLY A 56 36.93 -8.74 14.99
N VAL A 57 37.05 -7.85 14.01
CA VAL A 57 35.94 -7.01 13.55
C VAL A 57 34.99 -7.89 12.77
N VAL A 58 34.06 -8.52 13.48
CA VAL A 58 32.82 -9.05 12.91
C VAL A 58 32.06 -7.86 12.32
N ARG A 59 32.04 -7.71 10.99
CA ARG A 59 31.17 -6.72 10.33
C ARG A 59 29.71 -7.00 10.73
N ARG A 60 29.11 -6.06 11.46
CA ARG A 60 27.82 -6.23 12.16
C ARG A 60 26.64 -6.47 11.19
N PRO A 61 25.62 -7.25 11.60
CA PRO A 61 24.37 -7.50 10.85
C PRO A 61 23.50 -6.25 10.56
N ALA A 62 23.84 -5.09 11.13
CA ALA A 62 23.14 -3.83 10.85
C ALA A 62 23.28 -3.39 9.38
N GLY A 63 24.46 -3.55 8.77
CA GLY A 63 24.70 -3.12 7.39
C GLY A 63 23.86 -3.89 6.37
N LEU A 64 23.65 -5.19 6.58
CA LEU A 64 22.79 -6.00 5.72
C LEU A 64 21.31 -5.59 5.87
N ARG A 65 20.86 -5.32 7.10
CA ARG A 65 19.49 -4.89 7.35
C ARG A 65 19.18 -3.56 6.68
N ASP A 66 20.12 -2.63 6.73
CA ASP A 66 19.96 -1.31 6.13
C ASP A 66 20.02 -1.38 4.60
N ALA A 67 20.92 -2.19 4.03
CA ALA A 67 20.99 -2.42 2.58
C ALA A 67 19.71 -3.10 2.04
N LEU A 68 19.15 -4.08 2.76
CA LEU A 68 17.84 -4.67 2.41
C LEU A 68 16.70 -3.65 2.51
N ARG A 69 16.74 -2.77 3.51
CA ARG A 69 15.74 -1.68 3.67
C ARG A 69 15.81 -0.65 2.55
N ARG A 70 17.01 -0.28 2.13
CA ARG A 70 17.25 0.63 0.98
C ARG A 70 17.03 -0.05 -0.37
N ARG A 71 16.73 -1.35 -0.39
CA ARG A 71 16.57 -2.18 -1.59
C ARG A 71 17.82 -2.20 -2.49
N GLU A 72 18.99 -1.96 -1.90
CA GLU A 72 20.30 -2.10 -2.58
C GLU A 72 20.67 -3.59 -2.75
N ILE A 73 20.16 -4.42 -1.85
CA ILE A 73 20.28 -5.88 -1.87
C ILE A 73 18.86 -6.45 -1.86
N TRP A 74 18.63 -7.52 -2.61
CA TRP A 74 17.37 -8.24 -2.66
C TRP A 74 17.58 -9.74 -2.54
N VAL A 75 16.53 -10.44 -2.12
CA VAL A 75 16.51 -11.88 -1.93
C VAL A 75 15.56 -12.50 -2.96
N PRO A 76 16.05 -13.32 -3.90
CA PRO A 76 15.20 -14.04 -4.85
C PRO A 76 14.12 -14.85 -4.13
N GLY A 77 12.87 -14.75 -4.59
CA GLY A 77 11.71 -15.44 -4.00
C GLY A 77 11.10 -14.78 -2.74
N ALA A 78 11.71 -13.74 -2.18
CA ALA A 78 11.15 -13.03 -1.04
C ALA A 78 10.21 -11.90 -1.46
N ASN A 79 8.90 -12.00 -1.18
CA ASN A 79 7.91 -10.99 -1.60
C ASN A 79 8.25 -9.55 -1.13
N ARG A 80 8.68 -9.38 0.13
CA ARG A 80 8.98 -8.06 0.71
C ARG A 80 10.32 -7.46 0.27
N TRP A 81 11.29 -8.31 -0.06
CA TRP A 81 12.68 -7.94 -0.35
C TRP A 81 13.09 -8.40 -1.75
N ARG A 82 12.14 -8.46 -2.69
CA ARG A 82 12.37 -8.85 -4.09
C ARG A 82 13.11 -7.77 -4.85
N ASN A 83 13.59 -8.15 -6.04
CA ASN A 83 14.24 -7.23 -6.96
C ASN A 83 13.29 -6.06 -7.30
N PRO A 84 13.72 -4.79 -7.14
CA PRO A 84 12.91 -3.63 -7.51
C PRO A 84 12.57 -3.58 -9.01
N GLU A 85 13.42 -4.14 -9.87
CA GLU A 85 13.17 -4.19 -11.32
C GLU A 85 11.91 -5.03 -11.63
N ASP A 86 11.60 -6.03 -10.81
CA ASP A 86 10.40 -6.86 -10.97
C ASP A 86 9.11 -6.10 -10.61
N ASP A 87 9.23 -4.89 -10.02
CA ASP A 87 8.10 -3.99 -9.74
C ASP A 87 7.76 -3.09 -10.95
N LEU A 88 8.60 -3.07 -11.99
CA LEU A 88 8.37 -2.27 -13.19
C LEU A 88 7.45 -2.99 -14.19
N PRO A 89 6.63 -2.26 -14.95
CA PRO A 89 5.91 -2.82 -16.09
C PRO A 89 6.87 -3.48 -17.09
N PRO A 90 6.50 -4.61 -17.73
CA PRO A 90 7.36 -5.27 -18.72
C PRO A 90 7.73 -4.40 -19.92
N ASP A 91 6.91 -3.40 -20.24
CA ASP A 91 7.08 -2.43 -21.33
C ASP A 91 7.72 -1.11 -20.87
N PHE A 92 8.28 -1.05 -19.66
CA PHE A 92 8.77 0.20 -19.06
C PHE A 92 9.87 0.88 -19.88
N GLU A 93 10.82 0.11 -20.41
CA GLU A 93 11.91 0.65 -21.24
C GLU A 93 11.39 1.20 -22.57
N ASP A 94 10.43 0.51 -23.18
CA ASP A 94 9.86 0.88 -24.48
C ASP A 94 8.91 2.09 -24.39
N ASN A 95 8.22 2.25 -23.25
CA ASN A 95 7.21 3.30 -23.00
C ASN A 95 7.62 4.27 -21.88
N ARG A 96 8.92 4.47 -21.68
CA ARG A 96 9.47 5.27 -20.57
C ARG A 96 8.91 6.70 -20.56
N ASP A 97 8.72 7.29 -21.72
CA ASP A 97 8.14 8.62 -21.88
C ASP A 97 6.69 8.70 -21.37
N VAL A 98 5.83 7.78 -21.81
CA VAL A 98 4.43 7.69 -21.40
C VAL A 98 4.31 7.49 -19.89
N HIS A 99 5.15 6.62 -19.31
CA HIS A 99 5.12 6.36 -17.87
C HIS A 99 5.54 7.59 -17.05
N TYR A 100 6.60 8.28 -17.45
CA TYR A 100 7.09 9.48 -16.75
C TYR A 100 6.10 10.65 -16.85
N ASP A 101 5.45 10.82 -18.00
CA ASP A 101 4.39 11.81 -18.20
C ASP A 101 3.17 11.52 -17.34
N ALA A 102 2.75 10.26 -17.24
CA ALA A 102 1.62 9.85 -16.40
C ALA A 102 1.83 10.21 -14.92
N ILE A 103 3.07 10.08 -14.42
CA ILE A 103 3.44 10.47 -13.04
C ILE A 103 3.94 11.91 -12.92
N ARG A 104 3.95 12.68 -14.03
CA ARG A 104 4.42 14.07 -14.12
C ARG A 104 5.84 14.26 -13.59
N ARG A 105 6.75 13.37 -13.99
CA ARG A 105 8.16 13.42 -13.60
C ARG A 105 9.06 13.66 -14.82
N PRO A 106 10.16 14.40 -14.65
CA PRO A 106 11.13 14.54 -15.73
C PRO A 106 11.84 13.21 -15.99
N GLN A 107 12.09 12.90 -17.26
CA GLN A 107 12.88 11.73 -17.68
C GLN A 107 14.36 11.85 -17.30
N ASP A 108 14.83 13.09 -17.27
CA ASP A 108 16.17 13.51 -16.92
C ASP A 108 16.36 13.42 -15.39
N PRO A 109 17.24 12.51 -14.91
CA PRO A 109 17.44 12.29 -13.49
C PRO A 109 18.11 13.49 -12.81
N GLU A 110 19.00 14.22 -13.48
CA GLU A 110 19.63 15.43 -12.95
C GLU A 110 18.56 16.49 -12.67
N LYS A 111 17.62 16.74 -13.61
CA LYS A 111 16.50 17.67 -13.39
C LYS A 111 15.61 17.26 -12.22
N PHE A 112 15.36 15.96 -12.05
CA PHE A 112 14.60 15.46 -10.90
C PHE A 112 15.31 15.76 -9.57
N ILE A 113 16.61 15.44 -9.50
CA ILE A 113 17.42 15.62 -8.30
C ILE A 113 17.53 17.11 -7.96
N GLU A 114 17.81 17.96 -8.94
CA GLU A 114 17.89 19.41 -8.74
C GLU A 114 16.58 19.98 -8.21
N ALA A 115 15.44 19.61 -8.81
CA ALA A 115 14.13 20.04 -8.33
C ALA A 115 13.84 19.56 -6.91
N LEU A 116 14.23 18.32 -6.57
CA LEU A 116 14.07 17.77 -5.22
C LEU A 116 14.94 18.51 -4.20
N GLN A 117 16.22 18.75 -4.51
CA GLN A 117 17.14 19.49 -3.67
C GLN A 117 16.67 20.93 -3.46
N LYS A 118 16.19 21.59 -4.53
CA LYS A 118 15.62 22.94 -4.45
C LYS A 118 14.43 22.97 -3.50
N ARG A 119 13.47 22.06 -3.67
CA ARG A 119 12.30 21.94 -2.77
C ARG A 119 12.70 21.65 -1.33
N LEU A 120 13.71 20.82 -1.10
CA LEU A 120 14.22 20.52 0.24
C LEU A 120 14.81 21.79 0.86
N ARG A 121 15.68 22.50 0.15
CA ARG A 121 16.28 23.76 0.60
C ARG A 121 15.20 24.80 0.94
N GLU A 122 14.25 25.03 0.04
CA GLU A 122 13.12 25.94 0.27
C GLU A 122 12.26 25.54 1.47
N ALA A 123 12.02 24.25 1.68
CA ALA A 123 11.28 23.76 2.84
C ALA A 123 12.05 23.96 4.15
N LEU A 124 13.36 23.69 4.15
CA LEU A 124 14.24 23.91 5.31
C LEU A 124 14.36 25.39 5.65
N THR A 125 14.55 26.27 4.66
CA THR A 125 14.58 27.72 4.88
C THR A 125 13.26 28.20 5.46
N ARG A 126 12.11 27.76 4.92
CA ARG A 126 10.80 28.11 5.49
C ARG A 126 10.62 27.60 6.92
N PHE A 127 11.12 26.40 7.22
CA PHE A 127 11.05 25.83 8.56
C PHE A 127 11.92 26.61 9.54
N ASP A 128 13.14 26.97 9.14
CA ASP A 128 14.08 27.77 9.93
C ASP A 128 13.50 29.15 10.25
N THR A 129 13.00 29.87 9.24
CA THR A 129 12.30 31.15 9.43
C THR A 129 11.08 31.01 10.34
N ALA A 130 10.30 29.92 10.21
CA ALA A 130 9.15 29.70 11.07
C ALA A 130 9.54 29.42 12.53
N LEU A 131 10.70 28.78 12.77
CA LEU A 131 11.26 28.58 14.10
C LEU A 131 11.72 29.91 14.72
N GLU A 132 12.44 30.74 13.96
CA GLU A 132 12.86 32.08 14.40
C GLU A 132 11.68 32.97 14.76
N LEU A 133 10.62 32.94 13.95
CA LEU A 133 9.41 33.74 14.15
C LEU A 133 8.42 33.12 15.14
N GLY A 134 8.65 31.90 15.64
CA GLY A 134 7.74 31.20 16.55
C GLY A 134 6.38 30.82 15.92
N THR A 135 6.31 30.72 14.59
CA THR A 135 5.05 30.48 13.83
C THR A 135 4.88 29.03 13.37
N THR A 136 5.67 28.09 13.91
CA THR A 136 5.68 26.68 13.47
C THR A 136 4.39 25.91 13.76
N GLY A 137 3.44 26.47 14.51
CA GLY A 137 2.19 25.79 14.85
C GLY A 137 2.37 24.63 15.83
N GLY A 138 3.40 24.70 16.69
CA GLY A 138 3.66 23.71 17.74
C GLY A 138 4.78 22.71 17.44
N VAL A 139 5.69 23.05 16.53
CA VAL A 139 6.92 22.28 16.28
C VAL A 139 8.08 22.91 17.07
N ASP A 140 8.71 22.09 17.91
CA ASP A 140 9.83 22.48 18.76
C ASP A 140 11.06 21.62 18.45
N ILE A 141 12.26 22.19 18.62
CA ILE A 141 13.50 21.42 18.65
C ILE A 141 13.85 21.12 20.11
N VAL A 142 13.78 19.85 20.50
CA VAL A 142 14.09 19.36 21.85
C VAL A 142 15.32 18.47 21.81
N ARG A 143 15.91 18.14 22.97
CA ARG A 143 16.97 17.11 23.05
C ARG A 143 16.38 15.78 23.48
N LYS A 144 16.71 14.72 22.75
CA LYS A 144 16.37 13.34 23.10
C LYS A 144 17.64 12.51 23.08
N GLN A 145 17.99 11.90 24.23
CA GLN A 145 19.23 11.12 24.39
C GLN A 145 20.51 11.91 24.00
N GLY A 146 20.52 13.22 24.25
CA GLY A 146 21.65 14.10 23.94
C GLY A 146 21.68 14.63 22.50
N GLU A 147 20.84 14.11 21.61
CA GLU A 147 20.76 14.54 20.21
C GLU A 147 19.59 15.52 19.96
N PRO A 148 19.72 16.48 19.03
CA PRO A 148 18.61 17.33 18.60
C PRO A 148 17.48 16.49 17.98
N TRP A 149 16.25 16.77 18.38
CA TRP A 149 15.06 16.04 17.97
C TRP A 149 13.92 17.00 17.66
N ILE A 150 13.22 16.78 16.54
CA ILE A 150 12.05 17.59 16.17
C ILE A 150 10.82 16.99 16.85
N LYS A 151 10.21 17.75 17.75
CA LYS A 151 8.94 17.43 18.40
C LYS A 151 7.83 18.15 17.68
N VAL A 152 6.89 17.40 17.12
CA VAL A 152 5.64 17.94 16.58
C VAL A 152 4.57 17.75 17.64
N SER A 153 4.07 18.85 18.21
CA SER A 153 2.95 18.78 19.15
C SER A 153 1.68 18.35 18.41
N PRO A 154 0.81 17.54 19.03
CA PRO A 154 -0.49 17.23 18.46
C PRO A 154 -1.25 18.51 18.15
N LEU A 155 -1.99 18.52 17.03
CA LEU A 155 -2.87 19.64 16.71
C LEU A 155 -3.77 19.93 17.90
N GLY A 156 -3.82 21.20 18.31
CA GLY A 156 -4.76 21.65 19.33
C GLY A 156 -6.21 21.39 18.90
N LYS A 157 -7.14 21.44 19.85
CA LYS A 157 -8.58 21.35 19.54
C LYS A 157 -8.92 22.47 18.55
N GLN A 158 -9.25 22.09 17.32
CA GLN A 158 -9.76 23.04 16.34
C GLN A 158 -11.10 23.59 16.84
N GLU A 159 -11.36 24.87 16.57
CA GLU A 159 -12.66 25.45 16.86
C GLU A 159 -13.74 24.68 16.10
N GLU A 160 -14.87 24.43 16.78
CA GLU A 160 -15.98 23.73 16.12
C GLU A 160 -16.52 24.62 15.01
N PRO A 161 -16.57 24.15 13.75
CA PRO A 161 -17.14 24.93 12.66
C PRO A 161 -18.58 25.33 12.99
N GLU A 162 -18.98 26.57 12.74
CA GLU A 162 -20.34 27.06 13.04
C GLU A 162 -21.42 26.17 12.42
N ASN A 163 -21.17 25.69 11.19
CA ASN A 163 -22.06 24.78 10.47
C ASN A 163 -22.25 23.42 11.15
N LEU A 164 -21.30 22.99 11.98
CA LEU A 164 -21.41 21.72 12.69
C LEU A 164 -22.52 21.77 13.75
N VAL A 165 -22.68 22.90 14.43
CA VAL A 165 -23.73 23.10 15.43
C VAL A 165 -25.10 23.08 14.75
N ALA A 166 -25.26 23.85 13.66
CA ALA A 166 -26.49 23.86 12.88
C ALA A 166 -26.84 22.46 12.31
N LEU A 167 -25.84 21.73 11.81
CA LEU A 167 -26.05 20.37 11.29
C LEU A 167 -26.46 19.39 12.39
N LYS A 168 -25.81 19.43 13.56
CA LYS A 168 -26.19 18.60 14.72
C LYS A 168 -27.64 18.87 15.13
N ALA A 169 -28.03 20.14 15.23
CA ALA A 169 -29.39 20.54 15.59
C ALA A 169 -30.43 20.07 14.56
N GLU A 170 -30.12 20.18 13.26
CA GLU A 170 -31.03 19.71 12.20
C GLU A 170 -31.15 18.18 12.17
N ILE A 171 -30.05 17.45 12.43
CA ILE A 171 -30.09 15.98 12.55
C ILE A 171 -30.98 15.58 13.73
N GLU A 172 -30.79 16.20 14.89
CA GLU A 172 -31.59 15.95 16.08
C GLU A 172 -33.06 16.31 15.87
N ARG A 173 -33.36 17.45 15.23
CA ARG A 173 -34.74 17.85 14.90
C ARG A 173 -35.44 16.85 13.98
N ARG A 174 -34.73 16.34 12.96
CA ARG A 174 -35.33 15.49 11.91
C ARG A 174 -35.47 14.03 12.32
N TRP A 175 -34.54 13.51 13.11
CA TRP A 175 -34.45 12.08 13.43
C TRP A 175 -34.53 11.79 14.93
N GLY A 176 -34.46 12.80 15.80
CA GLY A 176 -34.42 12.64 17.25
C GLY A 176 -33.17 11.91 17.72
N THR A 177 -33.24 11.40 18.96
CA THR A 177 -32.22 10.52 19.52
C THR A 177 -32.43 9.10 19.00
N ILE A 178 -31.57 8.66 18.08
CA ILE A 178 -31.56 7.27 17.59
C ILE A 178 -30.55 6.45 18.38
N ASP A 179 -30.95 5.26 18.83
CA ASP A 179 -30.02 4.30 19.41
C ASP A 179 -29.01 3.83 18.36
N LEU A 180 -27.71 3.92 18.69
CA LEU A 180 -26.63 3.54 17.77
C LEU A 180 -26.77 2.10 17.22
N ILE A 181 -27.33 1.18 18.01
CA ILE A 181 -27.60 -0.18 17.56
C ILE A 181 -28.68 -0.25 16.47
N ASP A 182 -29.65 0.67 16.47
CA ASP A 182 -30.68 0.74 15.44
C ASP A 182 -30.11 1.27 14.13
N ILE A 183 -29.17 2.22 14.17
CA ILE A 183 -28.40 2.63 12.98
C ILE A 183 -27.66 1.42 12.38
N LEU A 184 -27.03 0.59 13.24
CA LEU A 184 -26.32 -0.60 12.80
C LEU A 184 -27.27 -1.67 12.22
N LYS A 185 -28.45 -1.85 12.83
CA LYS A 185 -29.51 -2.74 12.32
C LYS A 185 -30.02 -2.29 10.97
N GLU A 186 -30.26 -0.99 10.79
CA GLU A 186 -30.73 -0.41 9.53
C GLU A 186 -29.67 -0.51 8.42
N ALA A 187 -28.41 -0.22 8.75
CA ALA A 187 -27.30 -0.40 7.81
C ALA A 187 -27.19 -1.86 7.34
N ASP A 188 -27.39 -2.82 8.24
CA ASP A 188 -27.39 -4.23 7.88
C ASP A 188 -28.66 -4.63 7.10
N PHE A 189 -29.81 -4.04 7.39
CA PHE A 189 -31.02 -4.25 6.59
C PHE A 189 -30.85 -3.74 5.15
N ALA A 190 -30.27 -2.56 4.98
CA ALA A 190 -30.06 -1.95 3.67
C ALA A 190 -28.97 -2.63 2.85
N THR A 191 -27.90 -3.12 3.49
CA THR A 191 -26.71 -3.61 2.77
C THR A 191 -26.51 -5.12 2.86
N GLY A 192 -27.05 -5.77 3.88
CA GLY A 192 -26.80 -7.18 4.19
C GLY A 192 -25.33 -7.48 4.56
N PHE A 193 -24.58 -6.52 5.09
CA PHE A 193 -23.14 -6.68 5.35
C PHE A 193 -22.83 -7.81 6.35
N THR A 194 -23.77 -8.18 7.22
CA THR A 194 -23.59 -9.33 8.14
C THR A 194 -23.45 -10.66 7.40
N GLY A 195 -23.87 -10.73 6.13
CA GLY A 195 -23.67 -11.90 5.27
C GLY A 195 -22.21 -12.22 4.94
N GLU A 196 -21.30 -11.26 5.11
CA GLU A 196 -19.85 -11.45 4.88
C GLU A 196 -19.15 -12.17 6.04
N PHE A 197 -19.84 -12.38 7.16
CA PHE A 197 -19.30 -13.08 8.32
C PHE A 197 -19.48 -14.59 8.15
N THR A 198 -18.62 -15.21 7.34
CA THR A 198 -18.59 -16.66 7.14
C THR A 198 -17.89 -17.37 8.29
N SER A 199 -18.43 -18.51 8.74
CA SER A 199 -17.83 -19.29 9.83
C SER A 199 -16.50 -19.91 9.42
N VAL A 200 -15.59 -20.04 10.39
CA VAL A 200 -14.39 -20.88 10.26
C VAL A 200 -14.71 -22.36 10.57
N ALA A 201 -15.88 -22.67 11.13
CA ALA A 201 -16.26 -24.02 11.55
C ALA A 201 -16.81 -24.89 10.41
N THR A 202 -16.49 -26.20 10.45
CA THR A 202 -16.88 -27.20 9.44
C THR A 202 -18.39 -27.53 9.43
N ARG A 203 -19.13 -27.23 10.50
CA ARG A 203 -20.58 -27.45 10.58
C ARG A 203 -21.26 -26.24 11.19
N GLU A 204 -22.33 -25.79 10.55
CA GLU A 204 -23.16 -24.68 11.02
C GLU A 204 -24.61 -25.17 11.19
N ALA A 205 -25.15 -24.99 12.40
CA ALA A 205 -26.54 -25.32 12.74
C ALA A 205 -27.24 -24.14 13.44
N VAL A 206 -26.87 -22.91 13.09
CA VAL A 206 -27.51 -21.70 13.64
C VAL A 206 -28.36 -21.05 12.55
N PRO A 207 -29.66 -20.77 12.81
CA PRO A 207 -30.51 -20.05 11.87
C PRO A 207 -29.92 -18.67 11.55
N LYS A 208 -29.94 -18.27 10.27
CA LYS A 208 -29.36 -16.99 9.80
C LYS A 208 -29.87 -15.77 10.57
N ALA A 209 -31.16 -15.73 10.90
CA ALA A 209 -31.76 -14.62 11.65
C ALA A 209 -31.18 -14.49 13.07
N VAL A 210 -30.90 -15.62 13.73
CA VAL A 210 -30.31 -15.66 15.06
C VAL A 210 -28.83 -15.26 15.01
N LEU A 211 -28.10 -15.75 14.01
CA LEU A 211 -26.72 -15.35 13.78
C LEU A 211 -26.59 -13.86 13.51
N ARG A 212 -27.44 -13.30 12.64
CA ARG A 212 -27.51 -11.86 12.33
C ARG A 212 -27.67 -11.02 13.60
N ARG A 213 -28.63 -11.36 14.46
CA ARG A 213 -28.84 -10.67 15.75
C ARG A 213 -27.59 -10.71 16.63
N ARG A 214 -26.98 -11.88 16.77
CA ARG A 214 -25.77 -12.06 17.60
C ARG A 214 -24.57 -11.30 17.03
N LEU A 215 -24.40 -11.28 15.71
CA LEU A 215 -23.36 -10.51 15.05
C LEU A 215 -23.53 -9.01 15.29
N LEU A 216 -24.74 -8.47 15.16
CA LEU A 216 -25.01 -7.06 15.44
C LEU A 216 -24.66 -6.68 16.88
N LEU A 217 -25.01 -7.54 17.85
CA LEU A 217 -24.65 -7.34 19.27
C LEU A 217 -23.13 -7.40 19.50
N VAL A 218 -22.42 -8.33 18.85
CA VAL A 218 -20.96 -8.45 18.96
C VAL A 218 -20.27 -7.23 18.33
N LEU A 219 -20.70 -6.80 17.15
CA LEU A 219 -20.14 -5.63 16.48
C LEU A 219 -20.40 -4.35 17.26
N PHE A 220 -21.61 -4.20 17.82
CA PHE A 220 -21.93 -3.11 18.72
C PHE A 220 -21.02 -3.11 19.97
N ALA A 221 -20.81 -4.27 20.59
CA ALA A 221 -19.94 -4.41 21.76
C ALA A 221 -18.49 -4.01 21.48
N LEU A 222 -17.98 -4.36 20.29
CA LEU A 222 -16.62 -4.08 19.86
C LEU A 222 -16.47 -2.62 19.42
N GLY A 223 -17.41 -2.07 18.66
CA GLY A 223 -17.35 -0.71 18.12
C GLY A 223 -17.51 0.38 19.18
N THR A 224 -18.28 0.11 20.24
CA THR A 224 -18.49 1.06 21.35
C THR A 224 -17.48 0.92 22.48
N ASN A 225 -16.54 -0.03 22.37
CA ASN A 225 -15.64 -0.45 23.46
C ASN A 225 -16.38 -0.84 24.76
N MET A 226 -17.68 -1.11 24.70
CA MET A 226 -18.50 -1.42 25.86
C MET A 226 -18.23 -2.84 26.39
N GLY A 227 -17.80 -3.75 25.50
CA GLY A 227 -17.47 -5.13 25.81
C GLY A 227 -18.69 -6.06 25.84
N ILE A 228 -18.46 -7.33 25.46
CA ILE A 228 -19.53 -8.34 25.30
C ILE A 228 -20.28 -8.60 26.61
N LYS A 229 -19.57 -8.63 27.74
CA LYS A 229 -20.17 -8.83 29.06
C LYS A 229 -21.22 -7.77 29.38
N ARG A 230 -20.90 -6.50 29.13
CA ARG A 230 -21.82 -5.40 29.43
C ARG A 230 -23.04 -5.44 28.50
N VAL A 231 -22.84 -5.65 27.20
CA VAL A 231 -23.95 -5.86 26.24
C VAL A 231 -24.90 -6.98 26.69
N ALA A 232 -24.35 -8.13 27.10
CA ALA A 232 -25.15 -9.28 27.51
C ALA A 232 -25.99 -9.03 28.77
N VAL A 233 -25.51 -8.17 29.68
CA VAL A 233 -26.20 -7.83 30.94
C VAL A 233 -27.21 -6.69 30.75
N THR A 234 -26.88 -5.68 29.94
CA THR A 234 -27.72 -4.49 29.77
C THR A 234 -28.83 -4.68 28.73
N GLY A 235 -28.71 -5.66 27.84
CA GLY A 235 -29.65 -5.86 26.75
C GLY A 235 -30.82 -6.79 27.11
N LYS A 236 -32.05 -6.37 26.82
CA LYS A 236 -33.25 -7.23 26.81
C LYS A 236 -33.33 -8.07 25.53
N HIS A 237 -32.23 -8.73 25.15
CA HIS A 237 -32.13 -9.50 23.89
C HIS A 237 -32.08 -11.03 24.10
N GLY A 238 -32.01 -11.51 25.35
CA GLY A 238 -32.08 -12.95 25.68
C GLY A 238 -30.87 -13.77 25.23
N GLU A 239 -29.73 -13.14 24.91
CA GLU A 239 -28.51 -13.85 24.47
C GLU A 239 -27.49 -13.84 25.60
N SER A 240 -26.93 -15.00 25.90
CA SER A 240 -25.93 -15.12 26.97
C SER A 240 -24.55 -14.62 26.52
N GLU A 241 -23.74 -14.16 27.48
CA GLU A 241 -22.36 -13.73 27.23
C GLU A 241 -21.54 -14.82 26.52
N ALA A 242 -21.69 -16.08 26.96
CA ALA A 242 -20.97 -17.22 26.39
C ALA A 242 -21.28 -17.41 24.90
N VAL A 243 -22.54 -17.24 24.51
CA VAL A 243 -22.99 -17.34 23.11
C VAL A 243 -22.38 -16.23 22.26
N LEU A 244 -22.41 -14.98 22.74
CA LEU A 244 -21.83 -13.84 22.02
C LEU A 244 -20.32 -13.96 21.88
N ARG A 245 -19.61 -14.44 22.91
CA ARG A 245 -18.17 -14.74 22.82
C ARG A 245 -17.88 -15.81 21.79
N ARG A 246 -18.67 -16.89 21.76
CA ARG A 246 -18.53 -17.95 20.75
C ARG A 246 -18.73 -17.41 19.34
N VAL A 247 -19.74 -16.57 19.12
CA VAL A 247 -19.97 -15.93 17.81
C VAL A 247 -18.80 -15.04 17.41
N ARG A 248 -18.28 -14.21 18.33
CA ARG A 248 -17.07 -13.42 18.07
C ARG A 248 -15.92 -14.30 17.58
N HIS A 249 -15.62 -15.40 18.29
CA HIS A 249 -14.50 -16.26 17.94
C HIS A 249 -14.65 -16.98 16.60
N LEU A 250 -15.87 -17.40 16.26
CA LEU A 250 -16.12 -18.20 15.05
C LEU A 250 -16.28 -17.37 13.78
N PHE A 251 -16.81 -16.15 13.91
CA PHE A 251 -17.25 -15.35 12.75
C PHE A 251 -16.50 -14.03 12.59
N VAL A 252 -15.99 -13.43 13.67
CA VAL A 252 -15.34 -12.11 13.62
C VAL A 252 -13.83 -12.30 13.48
N ASN A 253 -13.36 -12.24 12.23
CA ASN A 253 -11.94 -12.24 11.90
C ASN A 253 -11.61 -11.05 10.97
N ARG A 254 -10.32 -10.80 10.74
CA ARG A 254 -9.85 -9.66 9.94
C ARG A 254 -10.35 -9.69 8.50
N THR A 255 -10.47 -10.88 7.91
CA THR A 255 -10.92 -11.06 6.52
C THR A 255 -12.39 -10.71 6.40
N ASN A 256 -13.23 -11.29 7.25
CA ASN A 256 -14.67 -11.06 7.27
C ASN A 256 -15.00 -9.59 7.58
N LEU A 257 -14.29 -8.97 8.54
CA LEU A 257 -14.45 -7.55 8.86
C LEU A 257 -14.10 -6.65 7.66
N ARG A 258 -13.07 -7.00 6.90
CA ARG A 258 -12.70 -6.24 5.69
C ARG A 258 -13.76 -6.40 4.61
N ALA A 259 -14.23 -7.62 4.35
CA ALA A 259 -15.28 -7.88 3.38
C ALA A 259 -16.57 -7.13 3.74
N SER A 260 -17.00 -7.18 5.02
CA SER A 260 -18.17 -6.45 5.49
C SER A 260 -18.04 -4.94 5.35
N LEU A 261 -16.86 -4.39 5.65
CA LEU A 261 -16.59 -2.95 5.48
C LEU A 261 -16.62 -2.53 4.02
N VAL A 262 -16.00 -3.31 3.11
CA VAL A 262 -16.04 -3.05 1.67
C VAL A 262 -17.48 -3.01 1.17
N ARG A 263 -18.31 -3.98 1.58
CA ARG A 263 -19.72 -4.02 1.21
C ARG A 263 -20.50 -2.80 1.70
N LEU A 264 -20.33 -2.43 2.97
CA LEU A 264 -20.99 -1.27 3.57
C LEU A 264 -20.58 0.05 2.89
N VAL A 265 -19.28 0.22 2.65
CA VAL A 265 -18.73 1.43 2.00
C VAL A 265 -19.20 1.54 0.56
N ASN A 266 -19.16 0.45 -0.21
CA ASN A 266 -19.63 0.44 -1.60
C ASN A 266 -21.12 0.77 -1.69
N ALA A 267 -21.95 0.22 -0.80
CA ALA A 267 -23.37 0.56 -0.73
C ALA A 267 -23.61 2.04 -0.37
N THR A 268 -22.79 2.61 0.52
CA THR A 268 -22.85 4.02 0.89
C THR A 268 -22.50 4.93 -0.28
N PHE A 269 -21.46 4.60 -1.06
CA PHE A 269 -21.11 5.33 -2.28
C PHE A 269 -22.21 5.22 -3.34
N ALA A 270 -22.75 4.02 -3.58
CA ALA A 270 -23.85 3.82 -4.52
C ALA A 270 -25.09 4.67 -4.15
N ALA A 271 -25.46 4.72 -2.87
CA ALA A 271 -26.57 5.54 -2.40
C ALA A 271 -26.30 7.06 -2.55
N ARG A 272 -25.04 7.49 -2.39
CA ARG A 272 -24.64 8.88 -2.59
C ARG A 272 -24.66 9.27 -4.07
N ASP A 273 -24.12 8.42 -4.93
CA ASP A 273 -24.05 8.66 -6.38
C ASP A 273 -25.45 8.67 -7.01
N ALA A 274 -26.35 7.81 -6.54
CA ALA A 274 -27.75 7.80 -6.97
C ALA A 274 -28.52 9.09 -6.60
N ARG A 275 -28.20 9.72 -5.47
CA ARG A 275 -28.80 11.01 -5.05
C ARG A 275 -28.11 12.22 -5.65
N GLY A 276 -26.86 12.07 -6.06
CA GLY A 276 -26.01 13.12 -6.64
C GLY A 276 -25.98 13.13 -8.16
N GLY A 277 -27.02 12.60 -8.83
CA GLY A 277 -27.15 12.45 -10.29
C GLY A 277 -27.15 13.77 -11.10
N ALA A 278 -26.11 14.57 -10.95
CA ALA A 278 -25.64 15.60 -11.85
C ALA A 278 -24.13 15.86 -11.57
N ARG A 279 -23.28 14.85 -11.72
CA ARG A 279 -21.86 15.12 -12.00
C ARG A 279 -21.23 14.03 -12.86
N ALA A 280 -20.90 14.47 -14.08
CA ALA A 280 -20.17 13.89 -15.20
C ALA A 280 -19.64 12.44 -15.10
N PRO A 281 -19.82 11.63 -16.17
CA PRO A 281 -19.11 10.36 -16.28
C PRO A 281 -17.60 10.64 -16.23
N ARG A 282 -16.88 9.86 -15.41
CA ARG A 282 -15.42 9.78 -15.51
C ARG A 282 -15.10 9.47 -16.97
N ALA A 283 -14.42 10.40 -17.64
CA ALA A 283 -14.00 10.23 -19.02
C ALA A 283 -13.22 8.92 -19.14
N ARG A 284 -13.86 7.90 -19.71
CA ARG A 284 -13.18 6.72 -20.22
C ARG A 284 -12.40 7.24 -21.41
N ALA A 285 -11.08 7.36 -21.25
CA ALA A 285 -10.19 7.76 -22.34
C ALA A 285 -10.42 6.78 -23.50
N THR A 286 -11.11 7.26 -24.54
CA THR A 286 -11.23 6.59 -25.82
C THR A 286 -9.92 6.87 -26.57
N PRO A 287 -9.25 5.87 -27.15
CA PRO A 287 -8.09 6.11 -27.97
C PRO A 287 -8.55 6.91 -29.20
N ARG A 288 -8.02 8.13 -29.37
CA ARG A 288 -8.21 8.88 -30.61
C ARG A 288 -7.36 8.19 -31.68
N SER A 289 -8.04 7.48 -32.57
CA SER A 289 -7.53 7.05 -33.86
C SER A 289 -7.00 8.27 -34.62
N SER A 290 -5.69 8.32 -34.85
CA SER A 290 -5.02 9.24 -35.75
C SER A 290 -5.30 8.81 -37.20
N ALA A 291 -6.06 9.62 -37.94
CA ALA A 291 -6.05 9.60 -39.40
C ALA A 291 -4.90 10.50 -39.91
N PRO A 292 -4.28 10.21 -41.07
CA PRO A 292 -3.04 10.85 -41.50
C PRO A 292 -3.29 12.23 -42.14
N GLY A 293 -2.36 13.16 -41.91
CA GLY A 293 -2.35 14.50 -42.50
C GLY A 293 -2.01 14.52 -44.00
N PRO A 294 -2.21 15.66 -44.68
CA PRO A 294 -2.21 15.75 -46.14
C PRO A 294 -0.78 15.75 -46.70
N ALA A 295 -0.60 15.07 -47.84
CA ALA A 295 0.60 15.15 -48.64
C ALA A 295 0.72 16.53 -49.30
N THR A 296 1.80 17.25 -49.01
CA THR A 296 2.23 18.43 -49.77
C THR A 296 3.09 17.98 -50.95
N SER A 297 2.75 18.46 -52.15
CA SER A 297 3.72 18.69 -53.24
C SER A 297 4.26 20.10 -53.13
#